data_AF-A0A4Z0K4Q8-F1
#
_entry.id   AF-A0A4Z0K4Q8-F1
#
_cell.length_a   1.000
_cell.length_b   1.000
_cell.length_c   1.000
_cell.angle_alpha   90.00
_cell.angle_beta   90.00
_cell.angle_gamma   90.00
#
_symmetry.space_group_name_H-M   'P 1'
#
loop_
_entity.id
_entity.type
_entity.pdbx_description
1 polymer ?
#
loop_
_entity_poly.entity_id
_entity_poly.type
_entity_poly.pdbx_seq_one_letter_code
_entity_poly.pdbx_strand_id
1 'polypeptide(L)'
;MHFLNMFFFDIYPYIAGSVFLIGSWLRYDYGQYTWRAASSQMLDRKGMNLASNLFHIGILGIFAGHFLGMLTPHWMYEAFLPVDVKQKMAMIAGGACGVRTLGGGIFLLKRRRVSPPGRAPPTGAASLLRWGLVG
;
A
#
# COMPACT_ATOMS: atom_id res chain seq x y z
N MET A 1 3.52 -4.68 -30.12
CA MET A 1 3.87 -4.60 -28.68
C MET A 1 4.74 -3.39 -28.32
N HIS A 2 5.48 -2.76 -29.26
CA HIS A 2 6.33 -1.59 -28.98
C HIS A 2 5.55 -0.37 -28.44
N PHE A 3 4.40 -0.05 -29.06
CA PHE A 3 3.54 1.05 -28.62
C PHE A 3 3.03 0.87 -27.17
N LEU A 4 2.62 -0.35 -26.79
CA LEU A 4 2.16 -0.64 -25.44
C LEU A 4 3.27 -0.49 -24.40
N ASN A 5 4.51 -0.91 -24.73
CA ASN A 5 5.65 -0.73 -23.82
C ASN A 5 5.95 0.76 -23.57
N MET A 6 6.02 1.57 -24.63
CA MET A 6 6.22 3.01 -24.50
C MET A 6 5.11 3.66 -23.69
N PHE A 7 3.86 3.25 -23.92
CA PHE A 7 2.73 3.78 -23.18
C PHE A 7 2.80 3.46 -21.68
N PHE A 8 3.08 2.22 -21.29
CA PHE A 8 3.08 1.80 -19.87
C PHE A 8 4.35 2.16 -19.09
N PHE A 9 5.52 2.14 -19.72
CA PHE A 9 6.79 2.35 -19.02
C PHE A 9 7.35 3.76 -19.20
N ASP A 10 7.04 4.46 -20.29
CA ASP A 10 7.51 5.84 -20.49
C ASP A 10 6.44 6.87 -20.15
N ILE A 11 5.20 6.72 -20.64
CA ILE A 11 4.18 7.77 -20.52
C ILE A 11 3.39 7.67 -19.21
N TYR A 12 2.88 6.47 -18.89
CA TYR A 12 2.04 6.23 -17.72
C TYR A 12 2.65 6.64 -16.37
N PRO A 13 3.95 6.42 -16.06
CA PRO A 13 4.48 6.83 -14.76
C PRO A 13 4.42 8.35 -14.53
N TYR A 14 4.60 9.17 -15.56
CA TYR A 14 4.48 10.62 -15.42
C TYR A 14 3.03 11.08 -15.24
N ILE A 15 2.09 10.44 -15.94
CA ILE A 15 0.66 10.72 -15.76
C ILE A 15 0.24 10.35 -14.34
N ALA A 16 0.57 9.13 -13.88
CA ALA A 16 0.25 8.66 -12.54
C ALA A 16 0.89 9.54 -11.46
N GLY A 17 2.15 9.93 -11.64
CA GLY A 17 2.86 10.85 -10.73
C GLY A 17 2.23 12.23 -10.67
N SER A 18 1.88 12.81 -11.82
CA SER A 18 1.26 14.15 -11.91
C SER A 18 -0.11 14.16 -11.25
N VAL A 19 -0.95 13.16 -11.54
CA VAL A 19 -2.28 13.02 -10.92
C VAL A 19 -2.17 12.76 -9.42
N PHE A 20 -1.19 11.96 -8.98
CA PHE A 20 -0.94 11.71 -7.56
C PHE A 20 -0.56 12.99 -6.81
N LEU A 21 0.36 13.79 -7.34
CA LEU A 21 0.83 15.02 -6.69
C LEU A 21 -0.25 16.12 -6.70
N ILE A 22 -0.80 16.44 -7.88
CA ILE A 22 -1.81 17.49 -8.03
C ILE A 22 -3.10 17.08 -7.32
N GLY A 23 -3.53 15.83 -7.43
CA GLY A 23 -4.71 15.32 -6.74
C GLY A 23 -4.55 15.34 -5.22
N SER A 24 -3.38 15.00 -4.70
CA SER A 24 -3.09 15.11 -3.25
C SER A 24 -3.09 16.56 -2.78
N TRP A 25 -2.53 17.48 -3.57
CA TRP A 25 -2.52 18.91 -3.24
C TRP A 25 -3.92 19.51 -3.27
N LEU A 26 -4.68 19.34 -4.35
CA LEU A 26 -6.05 19.84 -4.45
C LEU A 26 -6.94 19.30 -3.34
N ARG A 27 -6.77 18.03 -2.96
CA ARG A 27 -7.52 17.44 -1.84
C ARG A 27 -7.09 18.00 -0.48
N TYR A 28 -5.82 18.38 -0.33
CA TYR A 28 -5.33 19.03 0.89
C TYR A 28 -5.93 20.42 1.07
N ASP A 29 -6.04 21.19 -0.01
CA ASP A 29 -6.51 22.58 0.01
C ASP A 29 -8.04 22.69 0.09
N TYR A 30 -8.78 21.95 -0.75
CA TYR A 30 -10.24 22.06 -0.86
C TYR A 30 -11.00 20.98 -0.07
N GLY A 31 -10.31 19.96 0.46
CA GLY A 31 -10.92 18.71 0.93
C GLY A 31 -10.61 18.30 2.36
N GLN A 32 -10.23 19.24 3.24
CA GLN A 32 -9.76 18.94 4.61
C GLN A 32 -10.73 18.08 5.44
N TYR A 33 -12.05 18.28 5.31
CA TYR A 33 -13.04 17.45 6.00
C TYR A 33 -13.01 15.97 5.58
N THR A 34 -12.59 15.68 4.35
CA THR A 34 -12.47 14.32 3.80
C THR A 34 -11.10 13.68 4.09
N TRP A 35 -10.16 14.43 4.68
CA TRP A 35 -8.81 13.96 5.01
C TRP A 35 -8.79 13.34 6.40
N ARG A 36 -9.41 12.16 6.54
CA ARG A 36 -9.44 11.41 7.79
C ARG A 36 -9.09 9.96 7.54
N ALA A 37 -8.36 9.36 8.46
CA ALA A 37 -8.27 7.91 8.57
C ALA A 37 -9.67 7.43 8.93
N ALA A 38 -10.47 7.07 7.93
CA ALA A 38 -11.87 6.68 8.09
C ALA A 38 -11.98 5.34 8.82
N SER A 39 -11.70 5.35 10.12
CA SER A 39 -11.60 4.15 10.95
C SER A 39 -12.95 3.49 11.13
N SER A 40 -12.99 2.17 10.97
CA SER A 40 -14.15 1.34 11.28
C SER A 40 -13.96 0.55 12.58
N GLN A 41 -12.96 0.94 13.40
CA GLN A 41 -12.66 0.29 14.68
C GLN A 41 -13.74 0.51 15.74
N MET A 42 -14.46 1.62 15.67
CA MET A 42 -15.60 1.88 16.55
C MET A 42 -16.80 0.97 16.26
N LEU A 43 -17.00 0.58 15.00
CA LEU A 43 -18.16 -0.23 14.59
C LEU A 43 -17.99 -1.71 14.90
N ASP A 44 -16.75 -2.22 14.88
CA ASP A 44 -16.48 -3.58 15.30
C ASP A 44 -15.01 -3.68 15.74
N ARG A 45 -14.81 -3.98 17.03
CA ARG A 45 -13.49 -4.07 17.66
C ARG A 45 -12.87 -5.46 17.56
N LYS A 46 -13.63 -6.50 17.23
CA LYS A 46 -13.18 -7.89 17.36
C LYS A 46 -12.15 -8.23 16.28
N GLY A 47 -10.91 -8.48 16.70
CA GLY A 47 -9.81 -8.85 15.80
C GLY A 47 -9.22 -7.71 14.96
N MET A 48 -9.67 -6.46 15.14
CA MET A 48 -9.16 -5.29 14.41
C MET A 48 -7.68 -5.02 14.71
N ASN A 49 -7.28 -5.12 15.99
CA ASN A 49 -5.91 -4.79 16.40
C ASN A 49 -4.87 -5.72 15.75
N LEU A 50 -5.14 -7.03 15.73
CA LEU A 50 -4.23 -8.01 15.13
C LEU A 50 -4.18 -7.84 13.61
N ALA A 51 -5.33 -7.70 12.97
CA ALA A 51 -5.42 -7.56 11.52
C ALA A 51 -4.80 -6.25 11.01
N SER A 52 -5.07 -5.14 11.70
CA SER A 52 -4.52 -3.82 11.37
C SER A 52 -3.00 -3.80 11.57
N ASN A 53 -2.49 -4.32 12.70
CA ASN A 53 -1.05 -4.33 12.97
C ASN A 53 -0.28 -5.22 11.98
N LEU A 54 -0.80 -6.42 11.65
CA LEU A 54 -0.17 -7.31 10.67
C LEU A 54 -0.09 -6.67 9.28
N PHE A 55 -1.16 -5.96 8.89
CA PHE A 55 -1.20 -5.25 7.61
C PHE A 55 -0.26 -4.04 7.60
N HIS A 56 -0.27 -3.19 8.64
CA HIS A 56 0.55 -1.97 8.69
C HIS A 56 2.05 -2.27 8.84
N ILE A 57 2.43 -3.21 9.70
CA ILE A 57 3.83 -3.62 9.86
C ILE A 57 4.34 -4.24 8.55
N GLY A 58 3.50 -5.02 7.87
CA GLY A 58 3.81 -5.59 6.57
C GLY A 58 4.01 -4.53 5.50
N ILE A 59 3.04 -3.63 5.29
CA ILE A 59 3.08 -2.63 4.21
C ILE A 59 4.21 -1.60 4.42
N LEU A 60 4.47 -1.20 5.67
CA LEU A 60 5.58 -0.30 5.99
C LEU A 60 6.93 -0.97 5.71
N GLY A 61 7.05 -2.27 6.02
CA GLY A 61 8.24 -3.05 5.68
C GLY A 61 8.46 -3.18 4.18
N ILE A 62 7.39 -3.39 3.39
CA ILE A 62 7.47 -3.43 1.93
C ILE A 62 7.83 -2.06 1.36
N PHE A 63 7.21 -1.00 1.86
CA PHE A 63 7.47 0.37 1.42
C PHE A 63 8.93 0.77 1.67
N ALA A 64 9.44 0.54 2.89
CA ALA A 64 10.84 0.78 3.21
C ALA A 64 11.77 -0.09 2.34
N GLY A 65 11.44 -1.36 2.15
CA GLY A 65 12.22 -2.28 1.30
C GLY A 65 12.27 -1.86 -0.17
N HIS A 66 11.16 -1.39 -0.73
CA HIS A 66 11.10 -0.88 -2.11
C HIS A 66 11.82 0.46 -2.25
N PHE A 67 11.65 1.36 -1.28
CA PHE A 67 12.31 2.66 -1.28
C PHE A 67 13.83 2.50 -1.20
N LEU A 68 14.33 1.71 -0.25
CA LEU A 68 15.76 1.43 -0.16
C LEU A 68 16.25 0.57 -1.33
N GLY A 69 15.45 -0.37 -1.84
CA GLY A 69 15.85 -1.25 -2.94
C GLY A 69 16.04 -0.52 -4.26
N MET A 70 15.13 0.39 -4.63
CA MET A 70 15.13 1.05 -5.93
C MET A 70 15.77 2.44 -5.92
N LEU A 71 15.72 3.18 -4.81
CA LEU A 71 16.33 4.53 -4.74
C LEU A 71 17.76 4.53 -4.18
N THR A 72 18.27 3.45 -3.57
CA THR A 72 19.67 3.47 -3.11
C THR A 72 20.64 3.41 -4.28
N PRO A 73 21.49 4.43 -4.46
CA PRO A 73 22.35 4.47 -5.62
C PRO A 73 23.55 3.54 -5.43
N HIS A 74 24.01 2.97 -6.55
CA HIS A 74 25.07 1.96 -6.61
C HIS A 74 26.35 2.37 -5.86
N TRP A 75 26.78 3.63 -6.03
CA TRP A 75 27.99 4.20 -5.43
C TRP A 75 28.00 4.22 -3.89
N MET A 76 26.83 4.14 -3.24
CA MET A 76 26.73 4.20 -1.78
C MET A 76 27.16 2.88 -1.11
N TYR A 77 27.15 1.75 -1.84
CA TYR A 77 27.37 0.42 -1.26
C TYR A 77 28.14 -0.57 -2.14
N GLU A 78 28.79 -0.14 -3.23
CA GLU A 78 29.60 -1.02 -4.11
C GLU A 78 30.55 -1.95 -3.34
N ALA A 79 31.12 -1.50 -2.23
CA ALA A 79 32.03 -2.29 -1.40
C ALA A 79 31.35 -3.22 -0.39
N PHE A 80 30.09 -2.97 0.00
CA PHE A 80 29.43 -3.67 1.12
C PHE A 80 28.19 -4.49 0.73
N LEU A 81 27.51 -4.17 -0.39
CA LEU A 81 26.28 -4.86 -0.83
C LEU A 81 26.29 -5.13 -2.34
N PRO A 82 26.89 -6.25 -2.79
CA PRO A 82 26.75 -6.71 -4.17
C PRO A 82 25.28 -7.02 -4.50
N VAL A 83 24.92 -6.94 -5.79
CA VAL A 83 23.53 -6.99 -6.26
C VAL A 83 22.79 -8.26 -5.82
N ASP A 84 23.51 -9.39 -5.74
CA ASP A 84 22.97 -10.69 -5.32
C ASP A 84 22.51 -10.67 -3.85
N VAL A 85 23.23 -9.96 -2.98
CA VAL A 85 22.87 -9.83 -1.56
C VAL A 85 21.63 -8.95 -1.40
N LYS A 86 21.52 -7.85 -2.17
CA LYS A 86 20.32 -7.00 -2.18
C LYS A 86 19.10 -7.77 -2.67
N GLN A 87 19.26 -8.58 -3.72
CA GLN A 87 18.17 -9.40 -4.27
C GLN A 87 17.71 -10.49 -3.28
N LYS A 88 18.64 -11.20 -2.63
CA LYS A 88 18.32 -12.20 -1.59
C LYS A 88 17.63 -11.57 -0.39
N MET A 89 18.10 -10.41 0.06
CA MET A 89 17.44 -9.67 1.14
C MET A 89 16.04 -9.21 0.74
N ALA A 90 15.85 -8.73 -0.49
CA ALA A 90 14.53 -8.36 -1.00
C ALA A 90 13.57 -9.55 -1.07
N MET A 91 14.04 -10.74 -1.48
CA MET A 91 13.20 -11.95 -1.52
C MET A 91 12.80 -12.41 -0.12
N ILE A 92 13.73 -12.45 0.83
CA ILE A 92 13.46 -12.98 2.18
C ILE A 92 12.70 -11.95 3.02
N ALA A 93 13.23 -10.74 3.16
CA ALA A 93 12.61 -9.69 3.96
C ALA A 93 11.33 -9.16 3.30
N GLY A 94 11.36 -8.93 1.99
CA GLY A 94 10.18 -8.52 1.22
C GLY A 94 9.13 -9.62 1.16
N GLY A 95 9.53 -10.89 1.02
CA GLY A 95 8.61 -12.03 1.08
C GLY A 95 7.94 -12.19 2.44
N ALA A 96 8.69 -12.10 3.54
CA ALA A 96 8.15 -12.19 4.90
C ALA A 96 7.21 -11.01 5.24
N CYS A 97 7.52 -9.80 4.76
CA CYS A 97 6.61 -8.65 4.88
C CYS A 97 5.39 -8.78 3.95
N GLY A 98 5.57 -9.34 2.75
CA GLY A 98 4.51 -9.64 1.79
C GLY A 98 3.47 -10.61 2.35
N VAL A 99 3.91 -11.73 2.92
CA VAL A 99 3.02 -12.74 3.53
C VAL A 99 2.23 -12.14 4.70
N ARG A 100 2.87 -11.33 5.54
CA ARG A 100 2.18 -10.63 6.65
C ARG A 100 1.16 -9.61 6.16
N THR A 101 1.49 -8.84 5.12
CA THR A 101 0.58 -7.86 4.50
C THR A 101 -0.62 -8.55 3.85
N LEU A 102 -0.39 -9.61 3.07
CA LEU A 102 -1.45 -10.38 2.43
C LEU A 102 -2.34 -11.09 3.46
N GLY A 103 -1.76 -11.70 4.49
CA GLY A 103 -2.51 -12.33 5.58
C GLY A 103 -3.41 -11.33 6.33
N GLY A 104 -2.87 -10.17 6.69
CA GLY A 104 -3.63 -9.08 7.33
C GLY A 104 -4.73 -8.52 6.41
N GLY A 105 -4.43 -8.32 5.12
CA GLY A 105 -5.38 -7.81 4.12
C GLY A 105 -6.55 -8.77 3.86
N ILE A 106 -6.27 -10.07 3.71
CA ILE A 106 -7.29 -11.11 3.52
C ILE A 106 -8.21 -11.19 4.74
N PHE A 107 -7.64 -11.09 5.96
CA PHE A 107 -8.43 -11.11 7.19
C PHE A 107 -9.36 -9.89 7.31
N LEU A 108 -8.87 -8.69 6.97
CA LEU A 108 -9.68 -7.47 6.90
C LEU A 108 -10.79 -7.58 5.84
N LEU A 109 -10.51 -8.22 4.70
CA LEU A 109 -11.48 -8.42 3.63
C LEU A 109 -12.59 -9.40 4.01
N LYS A 110 -12.24 -10.55 4.60
CA LYS A 110 -13.22 -11.51 5.12
C LYS A 110 -14.16 -10.84 6.11
N ARG A 111 -13.63 -10.01 7.00
CA ARG A 111 -14.41 -9.27 7.97
C ARG A 111 -15.36 -8.25 7.34
N ARG A 112 -14.95 -7.58 6.26
CA ARG A 112 -15.82 -6.65 5.51
C ARG A 112 -16.97 -7.37 4.80
N ARG A 113 -16.76 -8.56 4.25
CA ARG A 113 -17.80 -9.33 3.54
C ARG A 113 -18.80 -10.03 4.46
N VAL A 114 -18.42 -10.36 5.69
CA VAL A 114 -19.24 -11.14 6.65
C VAL A 114 -19.81 -10.25 7.78
N SER A 115 -19.76 -8.93 7.64
CA SER A 115 -20.33 -8.00 8.64
C SER A 115 -21.88 -8.04 8.64
N PRO A 116 -22.56 -7.87 9.80
CA PRO A 116 -24.01 -7.97 9.93
C PRO A 116 -24.81 -6.86 9.21
N PRO A 117 -26.15 -7.03 9.02
CA PRO A 117 -26.99 -6.31 8.04
C PRO A 117 -27.15 -4.78 8.21
N GLY A 118 -26.61 -4.17 9.27
CA GLY A 118 -26.71 -2.73 9.53
C GLY A 118 -25.59 -1.87 8.94
N ARG A 119 -24.66 -2.46 8.17
CA ARG A 119 -23.50 -1.76 7.61
C ARG A 119 -23.85 -1.11 6.27
N ALA A 120 -23.88 0.22 6.22
CA ALA A 120 -24.02 0.96 4.97
C ALA A 120 -22.94 0.51 3.97
N PRO A 121 -23.30 0.26 2.69
CA PRO A 121 -22.33 -0.17 1.69
C PRO A 121 -21.25 0.91 1.52
N PRO A 122 -19.96 0.54 1.43
CA PRO A 122 -18.93 1.51 1.13
C PRO A 122 -19.19 2.11 -0.26
N THR A 123 -19.04 3.42 -0.39
CA THR A 123 -19.04 4.12 -1.68
C THR A 123 -18.04 3.41 -2.61
N GLY A 124 -18.39 3.16 -3.89
CA GLY A 124 -17.63 2.27 -4.78
C GLY A 124 -16.12 2.58 -4.92
N ALA A 125 -15.72 3.84 -4.82
CA ALA A 125 -14.30 4.24 -4.81
C ALA A 125 -13.58 3.86 -3.49
N ALA A 126 -14.30 3.89 -2.37
CA ALA A 126 -13.81 3.49 -1.06
C ALA A 126 -13.80 1.98 -0.86
N SER A 127 -14.40 1.17 -1.73
CA SER A 127 -14.23 -0.29 -1.69
C SER A 127 -12.94 -0.73 -2.36
N LEU A 128 -12.48 0.00 -3.39
CA LEU A 128 -11.33 -0.34 -4.26
C LEU A 128 -10.00 0.25 -3.75
N LEU A 129 -10.00 1.46 -3.19
CA LEU A 129 -8.78 2.05 -2.60
C LEU A 129 -8.55 1.64 -1.13
N ARG A 130 -9.61 1.27 -0.41
CA ARG A 130 -9.53 0.84 1.01
C ARG A 130 -9.08 -0.62 1.16
N TRP A 131 -8.61 -1.24 0.08
CA TRP A 131 -7.95 -2.56 0.10
C TRP A 131 -6.66 -2.58 0.93
N GLY A 132 -6.13 -1.41 1.31
CA GLY A 132 -4.89 -1.39 2.08
C GLY A 132 -4.61 -0.18 2.97
N LEU A 133 -5.60 0.53 3.51
CA LEU A 133 -5.25 1.72 4.30
C LEU A 133 -5.93 1.99 5.64
N VAL A 134 -7.10 1.44 5.99
CA VAL A 134 -7.66 1.78 7.33
C VAL A 134 -8.59 0.70 7.88
N GLY A 135 -8.24 0.23 9.09
CA GLY A 135 -9.10 -0.51 10.03
C GLY A 135 -10.14 0.38 10.67
#